data_AF-A0A1E3XBQ3-F1
#
_entry.id   AF-A0A1E3XBQ3-F1
#
_cell.length_a   1.000
_cell.length_b   1.000
_cell.length_c   1.000
_cell.angle_alpha   90.00
_cell.angle_beta   90.00
_cell.angle_gamma   90.00
#
_symmetry.space_group_name_H-M   'P 1'
#
loop_
_entity.id
_entity.type
_entity.pdbx_description
1 polymer ?
#
loop_
_entity_poly.entity_id
_entity_poly.type
_entity_poly.pdbx_seq_one_letter_code
_entity_poly.pdbx_strand_id
1 'polypeptide(L)'
;MVKFGDIEFKPHPLHWIVESLMGEPSYIEKSMFGCRGCYIHGRLVLVLASRGKKPWKGVLLPTEKKYHKSLMNEFPNLIVHPILQKWLYLSEDMEEFEELTLNLVDLVVQDDYRIGIIPLSKE
;
A
#
# COMPACT_ATOMS: atom_id res chain seq x y z
N MET A 1 29.54 -1.66 26.50
CA MET A 1 29.46 -2.19 25.12
C MET A 1 28.27 -3.15 25.08
N VAL A 2 27.07 -2.65 24.75
CA VAL A 2 25.85 -3.46 24.81
C VAL A 2 25.65 -4.11 23.44
N LYS A 3 25.80 -5.43 23.37
CA LYS A 3 25.39 -6.22 22.21
C LYS A 3 23.89 -6.45 22.30
N PHE A 4 23.12 -5.74 21.49
CA PHE A 4 21.78 -6.18 21.12
C PHE A 4 21.94 -7.21 20.01
N GLY A 5 21.36 -8.39 20.19
CA GLY A 5 21.52 -9.54 19.29
C GLY A 5 21.18 -9.18 17.85
N ASP A 6 21.81 -9.92 16.94
CA ASP A 6 21.70 -9.79 15.48
C ASP A 6 20.28 -10.12 14.99
N ILE A 7 19.29 -9.26 15.30
CA ILE A 7 18.00 -9.29 14.64
C ILE A 7 18.21 -8.65 13.27
N GLU A 8 18.46 -9.51 12.28
CA GLU A 8 18.47 -9.11 10.88
C GLU A 8 17.04 -8.71 10.48
N PHE A 9 16.75 -7.41 10.49
CA PHE A 9 15.47 -6.90 10.04
C PHE A 9 15.43 -6.99 8.52
N LYS A 10 14.92 -8.11 7.98
CA LYS A 10 14.69 -8.20 6.54
C LYS A 10 13.59 -7.20 6.16
N PRO A 11 13.87 -6.24 5.25
CA PRO A 11 12.85 -5.34 4.75
C PRO A 11 11.74 -6.15 4.07
N HIS A 12 10.54 -5.56 4.00
CA HIS A 12 9.45 -6.18 3.27
C HIS A 12 9.87 -6.36 1.79
N PRO A 13 9.59 -7.51 1.13
CA PRO A 13 10.00 -7.74 -0.26
C PRO A 13 9.58 -6.63 -1.25
N LEU A 14 8.45 -5.98 -0.95
CA LEU A 14 7.89 -4.88 -1.72
C LEU A 14 8.24 -3.49 -1.17
N HIS A 15 9.24 -3.36 -0.30
CA HIS A 15 9.58 -2.07 0.33
C HIS A 15 10.11 -1.04 -0.67
N TRP A 16 10.72 -1.50 -1.77
CA TRP A 16 11.17 -0.64 -2.88
C TRP A 16 10.05 0.26 -3.45
N ILE A 17 8.79 -0.18 -3.36
CA ILE A 17 7.61 0.56 -3.84
C ILE A 17 7.46 1.92 -3.15
N VAL A 18 7.87 2.01 -1.89
CA VAL A 18 7.57 3.17 -1.04
C VAL A 18 8.80 4.05 -0.78
N GLU A 19 9.92 3.77 -1.44
CA GLU A 19 11.17 4.54 -1.26
C GLU A 19 10.98 6.03 -1.52
N SER A 20 10.22 6.41 -2.55
CA SER A 20 9.92 7.82 -2.86
C SER A 20 9.06 8.50 -1.79
N LEU A 21 8.29 7.73 -1.02
CA LEU A 21 7.45 8.26 0.06
C LEU A 21 8.24 8.49 1.36
N MET A 22 9.38 7.83 1.53
CA MET A 22 10.15 7.90 2.79
C MET A 22 10.73 9.29 3.09
N GLY A 23 10.82 10.16 2.08
CA GLY A 23 11.23 11.55 2.25
C GLY A 23 10.13 12.47 2.80
N GLU A 24 8.87 12.06 2.77
CA GLU A 24 7.74 12.84 3.29
C GLU A 24 7.73 12.81 4.83
N PRO A 25 7.81 13.95 5.54
CA PRO A 25 7.90 13.98 7.00
C PRO A 25 6.76 13.27 7.75
N SER A 26 5.58 13.17 7.14
CA SER A 26 4.43 12.47 7.71
C SER A 26 4.37 10.97 7.39
N TYR A 27 5.35 10.45 6.64
CA TYR A 27 5.41 9.05 6.26
C TYR A 27 5.60 8.14 7.48
N ILE A 28 4.70 7.17 7.63
CA ILE A 28 4.77 6.17 8.71
C ILE A 28 4.46 4.78 8.15
N GLU A 29 5.22 3.79 8.61
CA GLU A 29 4.96 2.38 8.34
C GLU A 29 4.50 1.63 9.60
N LYS A 30 3.46 0.80 9.50
CA LYS A 30 2.96 -0.04 10.60
C LYS A 30 2.77 -1.49 10.16
N SER A 31 3.14 -2.42 11.04
CA SER A 31 2.85 -3.86 10.83
C SER A 31 1.34 -4.08 10.88
N MET A 32 0.77 -4.80 9.91
CA MET A 32 -0.67 -5.07 9.83
C MET A 32 -0.92 -6.52 9.38
N PHE A 33 -1.10 -7.45 10.35
CA PHE A 33 -1.49 -8.84 10.06
C PHE A 33 -0.65 -9.53 8.96
N GLY A 34 0.69 -9.41 9.04
CA GLY A 34 1.60 -9.98 8.04
C GLY A 34 1.83 -9.10 6.79
N CYS A 35 1.11 -7.98 6.67
CA CYS A 35 1.33 -6.92 5.69
C CYS A 35 2.02 -5.70 6.33
N ARG A 36 2.35 -4.72 5.51
CA ARG A 36 2.88 -3.41 5.91
C ARG A 36 1.93 -2.32 5.46
N GLY A 37 1.33 -1.59 6.40
CA GLY A 37 0.53 -0.40 6.09
C GLY A 37 1.40 0.84 6.04
N CYS A 38 1.26 1.63 4.98
CA CYS A 38 1.99 2.86 4.73
C CYS A 38 1.04 4.04 4.85
N TYR A 39 1.46 5.06 5.60
CA TYR A 39 0.64 6.20 5.97
C TYR A 39 1.29 7.51 5.56
N ILE A 40 0.50 8.47 5.11
CA ILE A 40 0.89 9.86 4.87
C ILE A 40 -0.21 10.77 5.42
N HIS A 41 0.17 11.82 6.15
CA HIS A 41 -0.74 12.74 6.84
C HIS A 41 -1.86 12.01 7.64
N GLY A 42 -1.53 10.87 8.25
CA GLY A 42 -2.46 10.05 9.04
C GLY A 42 -3.44 9.19 8.22
N ARG A 43 -3.48 9.29 6.89
CA ARG A 43 -4.24 8.39 6.01
C ARG A 43 -3.42 7.15 5.72
N LEU A 44 -4.05 5.97 5.80
CA LEU A 44 -3.48 4.73 5.25
C LEU A 44 -3.56 4.82 3.73
N VAL A 45 -2.43 4.96 3.02
CA VAL A 45 -2.38 5.23 1.57
C VAL A 45 -2.01 4.02 0.73
N LEU A 46 -1.24 3.07 1.28
CA LEU A 46 -0.87 1.80 0.64
C LEU A 46 -0.79 0.69 1.68
N VAL A 47 -1.03 -0.55 1.27
CA VAL A 47 -0.69 -1.74 2.07
C VAL A 47 0.11 -2.70 1.20
N LEU A 48 1.35 -2.99 1.62
CA LEU A 48 2.22 -3.95 0.98
C LEU A 48 1.92 -5.34 1.54
N ALA A 49 1.52 -6.28 0.68
CA ALA A 49 1.17 -7.63 1.04
C ALA A 49 2.04 -8.62 0.24
N SER A 50 3.06 -9.20 0.87
CA SER A 50 3.94 -10.19 0.23
C SER A 50 3.83 -11.60 0.83
N ARG A 51 3.18 -11.72 1.99
CA ARG A 51 3.10 -12.98 2.74
C ARG A 51 1.68 -13.53 2.64
N GLY A 52 1.45 -14.44 1.70
CA GLY A 52 0.16 -15.13 1.57
C GLY A 52 -0.10 -15.69 0.18
N LYS A 53 -1.22 -16.40 0.05
CA LYS A 53 -1.80 -16.73 -1.26
C LYS A 53 -2.62 -15.55 -1.77
N LYS A 54 -2.87 -15.50 -3.08
CA LYS A 54 -3.86 -14.58 -3.66
C LYS A 54 -5.17 -14.67 -2.86
N PRO A 55 -5.84 -13.54 -2.58
CA PRO A 55 -5.57 -12.18 -3.06
C PRO A 55 -4.70 -11.31 -2.12
N TRP A 56 -3.63 -11.84 -1.51
CA TRP A 56 -2.77 -11.09 -0.57
C TRP A 56 -1.29 -11.07 -0.99
N LYS A 57 -1.05 -11.00 -2.30
CA LYS A 57 0.28 -10.99 -2.92
C LYS A 57 0.37 -9.86 -3.96
N GLY A 58 0.71 -8.68 -3.49
CA GLY A 58 0.75 -7.43 -4.25
C GLY A 58 0.53 -6.22 -3.34
N VAL A 59 -0.14 -5.21 -3.88
CA VAL A 59 -0.43 -3.94 -3.19
C VAL A 59 -1.91 -3.70 -3.10
N LEU A 60 -2.37 -3.28 -1.93
CA LEU A 60 -3.72 -2.75 -1.76
C LEU A 60 -3.66 -1.23 -1.75
N LEU A 61 -4.68 -0.63 -2.38
CA LEU A 61 -4.88 0.80 -2.45
C LEU A 61 -6.13 1.18 -1.64
N PRO A 62 -5.96 1.59 -0.37
CA PRO A 62 -7.03 2.18 0.42
C PRO A 62 -7.63 3.40 -0.27
N THR A 63 -8.93 3.36 -0.52
CA THR A 63 -9.71 4.43 -1.16
C THR A 63 -11.19 4.26 -0.81
N GLU A 64 -11.98 5.33 -0.89
CA GLU A 64 -13.42 5.27 -0.73
C GLU A 64 -14.09 4.61 -1.96
N LYS A 65 -15.19 3.88 -1.74
CA LYS A 65 -15.93 3.19 -2.82
C LYS A 65 -16.37 4.12 -3.97
N LYS A 66 -16.67 5.39 -3.68
CA LYS A 66 -17.07 6.38 -4.69
C LYS A 66 -15.98 6.65 -5.74
N TYR A 67 -14.71 6.39 -5.42
CA TYR A 67 -13.57 6.57 -6.32
C TYR A 67 -13.12 5.29 -7.02
N HIS A 68 -13.71 4.13 -6.70
CA HIS A 68 -13.32 2.86 -7.34
C HIS A 68 -13.44 2.94 -8.86
N LYS A 69 -14.57 3.44 -9.36
CA LYS A 69 -14.81 3.54 -10.80
C LYS A 69 -13.80 4.45 -11.51
N SER A 70 -13.47 5.61 -10.94
CA SER A 70 -12.52 6.53 -11.58
C SER A 70 -11.11 5.95 -11.58
N LEU A 71 -10.67 5.37 -10.47
CA LEU A 71 -9.36 4.72 -10.37
C LEU A 71 -9.25 3.49 -11.28
N MET A 72 -10.28 2.66 -11.37
CA MET A 72 -10.27 1.48 -12.26
C MET A 72 -10.37 1.86 -13.75
N ASN A 73 -10.95 3.01 -14.08
CA ASN A 73 -10.91 3.51 -15.46
C ASN A 73 -9.51 4.01 -15.86
N GLU A 74 -8.78 4.60 -14.91
CA GLU A 74 -7.41 5.08 -15.13
C GLU A 74 -6.38 3.93 -15.08
N PHE A 75 -6.60 2.96 -14.19
CA PHE A 75 -5.79 1.76 -14.01
C PHE A 75 -6.67 0.50 -14.16
N PRO A 76 -6.90 0.00 -15.39
CA PRO A 76 -7.76 -1.15 -15.66
C PRO A 76 -7.35 -2.45 -14.93
N ASN A 77 -6.09 -2.56 -14.54
CA ASN A 77 -5.54 -3.68 -13.77
C ASN A 77 -5.89 -3.64 -12.28
N LEU A 78 -6.36 -2.50 -11.76
CA LEU A 78 -6.90 -2.43 -10.41
C LEU A 78 -8.24 -3.17 -10.37
N ILE A 79 -8.38 -4.05 -9.39
CA ILE A 79 -9.65 -4.71 -9.10
C ILE A 79 -10.10 -4.35 -7.69
N VAL A 80 -11.41 -4.38 -7.46
CA VAL A 80 -11.94 -4.42 -6.10
C VAL A 80 -11.39 -5.67 -5.43
N HIS A 81 -10.73 -5.50 -4.29
CA HIS A 81 -10.12 -6.63 -3.59
C HIS A 81 -11.20 -7.67 -3.25
N PRO A 82 -11.09 -8.94 -3.70
CA PRO A 82 -12.22 -9.87 -3.72
C PRO A 82 -12.72 -10.30 -2.32
N ILE A 83 -11.85 -10.25 -1.30
CA ILE A 83 -12.23 -10.53 0.10
C ILE A 83 -12.64 -9.24 0.85
N LEU A 84 -11.77 -8.22 0.91
CA LEU A 84 -12.06 -6.99 1.64
C LEU A 84 -13.19 -6.14 1.04
N GLN A 85 -13.31 -6.10 -0.28
CA GLN A 85 -14.31 -5.35 -1.07
C GLN A 85 -14.38 -3.83 -0.81
N LYS A 86 -13.58 -3.30 0.12
CA LYS A 86 -13.50 -1.87 0.46
C LYS A 86 -12.39 -1.14 -0.30
N TRP A 87 -11.31 -1.84 -0.65
CA TRP A 87 -10.11 -1.26 -1.24
C TRP A 87 -9.84 -1.88 -2.60
N LEU A 88 -9.06 -1.19 -3.42
CA LEU A 88 -8.56 -1.73 -4.67
C LEU A 88 -7.28 -2.54 -4.43
N TYR A 89 -6.94 -3.39 -5.39
CA TYR A 89 -5.84 -4.33 -5.32
C TYR A 89 -5.14 -4.47 -6.67
N LEU A 90 -3.81 -4.49 -6.63
CA LEU A 90 -2.93 -4.76 -7.75
C LEU A 90 -2.11 -6.02 -7.42
N SER A 91 -2.19 -7.05 -8.26
CA SER A 91 -1.49 -8.32 -8.02
C SER A 91 -0.03 -8.27 -8.46
N GLU A 92 0.87 -8.82 -7.66
CA GLU A 92 2.31 -8.93 -7.97
C GLU A 92 2.63 -9.84 -9.17
N ASP A 93 1.73 -10.74 -9.52
CA ASP A 93 1.94 -11.70 -10.62
C ASP A 93 1.68 -11.09 -12.02
N MET A 94 1.38 -9.80 -12.11
CA MET A 94 1.21 -9.12 -13.40
C MET A 94 2.56 -8.66 -13.94
N GLU A 95 2.72 -8.72 -15.27
CA GLU A 95 3.95 -8.29 -15.94
C GLU A 95 4.20 -6.80 -15.72
N GLU A 96 3.13 -6.01 -15.71
CA GLU A 96 3.15 -4.56 -15.54
C GLU A 96 3.15 -4.13 -14.06
N PHE A 97 3.29 -5.07 -13.12
CA PHE A 97 3.17 -4.79 -11.69
C PHE A 97 4.12 -3.68 -11.23
N GLU A 98 5.38 -3.73 -11.65
CA GLU A 98 6.38 -2.74 -11.24
C GLU A 98 6.00 -1.33 -11.68
N GLU A 99 5.77 -1.15 -12.98
CA GLU A 99 5.37 0.12 -13.59
C GLU A 99 4.08 0.67 -12.99
N LEU A 100 3.03 -0.16 -12.92
CA LEU A 100 1.73 0.26 -12.41
C LEU A 100 1.81 0.68 -10.94
N THR A 101 2.62 -0.01 -10.13
CA THR A 101 2.74 0.34 -8.72
C THR A 101 3.46 1.68 -8.55
N LEU A 102 4.49 1.96 -9.35
CA LEU A 102 5.15 3.28 -9.33
C LEU A 102 4.17 4.39 -9.72
N ASN A 103 3.32 4.17 -10.73
CA ASN A 103 2.27 5.13 -11.08
C ASN A 103 1.26 5.36 -9.93
N LEU A 104 0.92 4.32 -9.15
CA LEU A 104 0.07 4.47 -7.96
C LEU A 104 0.77 5.24 -6.85
N VAL A 105 2.08 5.05 -6.70
CA VAL A 105 2.90 5.80 -5.73
C VAL A 105 2.98 7.27 -6.14
N ASP A 106 3.06 7.57 -7.43
CA ASP A 106 3.01 8.95 -7.92
C ASP A 106 1.70 9.65 -7.54
N LEU A 107 0.55 8.96 -7.58
CA LEU A 107 -0.70 9.53 -7.07
C LEU A 107 -0.61 9.88 -5.57
N VAL A 108 0.08 9.04 -4.79
CA VAL A 108 0.30 9.28 -3.35
C VAL A 108 1.23 10.47 -3.14
N VAL A 109 2.30 10.59 -3.92
CA VAL A 109 3.24 11.73 -3.89
C VAL A 109 2.53 13.04 -4.24
N GLN A 110 1.60 13.01 -5.21
CA GLN A 110 0.81 14.17 -5.63
C GLN A 110 -0.36 14.49 -4.69
N ASP A 111 -0.48 13.80 -3.55
CA ASP A 111 -1.60 13.93 -2.62
C ASP A 111 -2.98 13.80 -3.30
N ASP A 112 -3.12 12.83 -4.21
CA ASP A 112 -4.38 12.61 -4.92
C ASP A 112 -5.51 12.33 -3.92
N TYR A 113 -6.55 13.18 -3.98
CA TYR A 113 -7.69 13.17 -3.06
C TYR A 113 -8.49 11.87 -3.06
N ARG A 114 -8.31 11.01 -4.07
CA ARG A 114 -8.95 9.70 -4.16
C ARG A 114 -8.25 8.67 -3.29
N ILE A 115 -7.00 8.90 -2.92
CA ILE A 115 -6.16 7.93 -2.23
C ILE A 115 -6.17 8.18 -0.72
N GLY A 116 -6.22 7.07 0.01
CA GLY A 116 -6.05 7.07 1.45
C GLY A 116 -7.36 7.00 2.22
N ILE A 117 -7.31 6.34 3.37
CA ILE A 117 -8.40 6.30 4.35
C ILE A 117 -7.85 6.67 5.72
N ILE A 118 -8.47 7.63 6.40
CA ILE A 118 -8.19 7.89 7.82
C ILE A 118 -8.73 6.68 8.59
N PRO A 119 -7.88 5.92 9.30
CA PRO A 119 -8.37 4.84 10.14
C PRO A 119 -9.30 5.41 11.20
N LEU A 120 -10.45 4.76 11.39
CA LEU A 120 -11.29 5.08 12.54
C LEU A 120 -10.50 4.73 13.80
N SER A 121 -10.25 5.74 14.64
CA SER A 121 -9.75 5.52 15.99
C SER A 121 -10.70 4.58 16.70
N LYS A 122 -10.18 3.50 17.29
CA LYS A 122 -10.90 2.84 18.37
C LYS A 122 -10.69 3.72 19.59
N GLU A 123 -11.72 4.46 19.99
CA GLU A 123 -11.84 4.97 21.36
C GLU A 123 -12.01 3.79 22.34
#